data_AF-A0A178IET9-F1
#
_entry.id   AF-A0A178IET9-F1
#
_cell.length_a   1.000
_cell.length_b   1.000
_cell.length_c   1.000
_cell.angle_alpha   90.00
_cell.angle_beta   90.00
_cell.angle_gamma   90.00
#
_symmetry.space_group_name_H-M   'P 1'
#
loop_
_entity.id
_entity.type
_entity.pdbx_description
1 polymer ?
#
loop_
_entity_poly.entity_id
_entity_poly.type
_entity_poly.pdbx_seq_one_letter_code
_entity_poly.pdbx_strand_id
1 'polypeptide(L)' 'MGKSSHSEVLGVQCRKALVAKISERANAIGISKSRFAALILEKWDREGAKPVSPADSAIVAIGGFYPSNQKPQKKTK' A
#
# COMPACT_ATOMS: atom_id res chain seq x y z
N MET A 1 11.63 -22.69 -1.82
CA MET A 1 10.84 -21.44 -1.86
C MET A 1 11.75 -20.30 -1.43
N GLY A 2 12.28 -19.54 -2.39
CA GLY A 2 13.22 -18.45 -2.10
C GLY A 2 12.51 -17.29 -1.41
N LYS A 3 13.00 -16.89 -0.24
CA LYS A 3 12.60 -15.63 0.39
C LYS A 3 13.16 -14.52 -0.48
N SER A 4 12.29 -13.71 -1.10
CA SER A 4 12.74 -12.47 -1.72
C SER A 4 13.36 -11.61 -0.62
N SER A 5 14.62 -11.19 -0.81
CA SER A 5 15.36 -10.32 0.10
C SER A 5 14.74 -8.92 0.25
N HIS A 6 13.70 -8.62 -0.53
CA HIS A 6 13.02 -7.33 -0.59
C HIS A 6 11.53 -7.42 -0.23
N SER A 7 11.07 -8.53 0.35
CA SER A 7 9.66 -8.69 0.74
C SER A 7 9.51 -9.09 2.19
N GLU A 8 8.58 -8.44 2.89
CA GLU A 8 8.15 -8.81 4.24
C GLU A 8 6.67 -9.21 4.25
N VAL A 9 6.27 -9.97 5.28
CA VAL A 9 4.88 -10.41 5.47
C VAL A 9 4.18 -9.45 6.44
N LEU A 10 3.10 -8.84 5.97
CA LEU A 10 2.21 -8.02 6.79
C LEU A 10 1.01 -8.85 7.27
N GLY A 11 0.91 -9.08 8.58
CA GLY A 11 -0.25 -9.71 9.22
C GLY A 11 -1.23 -8.65 9.77
N VAL A 12 -2.47 -8.65 9.29
CA VAL A 12 -3.50 -7.68 9.71
C VAL A 12 -4.80 -8.35 10.14
N GLN A 13 -5.43 -7.79 11.18
CA GLN A 13 -6.80 -8.12 11.57
C GLN A 13 -7.75 -7.04 11.03
N CYS A 14 -8.83 -7.47 10.37
CA CYS A 14 -9.82 -6.58 9.77
C CYS A 14 -11.24 -7.10 10.01
N ARG A 15 -12.24 -6.23 9.87
CA ARG A 15 -13.66 -6.62 9.94
C ARG A 15 -13.96 -7.71 8.90
N LYS A 16 -14.68 -8.77 9.31
CA LYS A 16 -15.05 -9.90 8.44
C LYS A 16 -15.69 -9.46 7.12
N ALA A 17 -16.58 -8.47 7.17
CA ALA A 17 -17.25 -7.93 5.98
C ALA A 17 -16.27 -7.30 4.96
N LEU A 18 -15.21 -6.64 5.42
CA LEU A 18 -14.19 -6.08 4.53
C LEU A 18 -13.36 -7.19 3.88
N VAL A 19 -12.98 -8.21 4.66
CA VAL A 19 -12.24 -9.37 4.15
C VAL A 19 -13.05 -10.10 3.08
N ALA A 20 -14.37 -10.25 3.28
CA ALA A 20 -15.26 -10.85 2.29
C ALA A 20 -15.27 -10.06 0.97
N LYS A 21 -15.41 -8.72 1.02
CA LYS A 21 -15.36 -7.85 -0.16
C LYS A 21 -14.04 -7.95 -0.92
N ILE A 22 -12.91 -7.98 -0.19
CA ILE A 22 -11.58 -8.16 -0.79
C ILE A 22 -11.50 -9.53 -1.49
N SER A 23 -12.00 -10.58 -0.83
CA SER A 23 -11.98 -11.93 -1.39
C SER A 23 -12.83 -12.06 -2.65
N GLU A 24 -14.03 -11.50 -2.66
CA GLU A 24 -14.94 -11.51 -3.82
C GLU A 24 -14.29 -10.82 -5.03
N ARG A 25 -13.73 -9.62 -4.83
CA ARG A 25 -13.05 -8.88 -5.89
C ARG A 25 -11.78 -9.57 -6.39
N ALA A 26 -11.02 -10.18 -5.48
CA ALA A 26 -9.83 -10.94 -5.85
C ALA A 26 -10.19 -12.16 -6.72
N ASN A 27 -11.25 -12.88 -6.35
CA ASN A 27 -11.77 -14.01 -7.11
C ASN A 27 -12.25 -13.60 -8.51
N ALA A 28 -12.93 -12.45 -8.62
CA ALA A 28 -13.45 -11.94 -9.90
C ALA A 28 -12.35 -11.67 -10.95
N ILE A 29 -11.11 -11.38 -10.51
CA ILE A 29 -9.96 -11.14 -11.39
C ILE A 29 -8.93 -12.28 -11.37
N GLY A 30 -9.25 -13.41 -10.72
CA GLY A 30 -8.43 -14.61 -10.71
C GLY A 30 -7.11 -14.50 -9.94
N ILE A 31 -7.03 -13.67 -8.89
CA ILE A 31 -5.82 -13.54 -8.06
C ILE A 31 -6.09 -13.88 -6.59
N SER A 32 -5.02 -14.14 -5.83
CA SER A 32 -5.15 -14.39 -4.40
C SER A 32 -5.58 -13.14 -3.64
N LYS A 33 -6.33 -13.35 -2.56
CA LYS A 33 -6.74 -12.29 -1.62
C LYS A 33 -5.56 -11.43 -1.15
N SER A 34 -4.43 -12.06 -0.83
CA SER A 34 -3.20 -11.39 -0.37
C SER A 34 -2.59 -10.51 -1.46
N ARG A 35 -2.57 -11.01 -2.71
CA ARG A 35 -2.05 -10.23 -3.85
C ARG A 35 -2.96 -9.04 -4.14
N PHE A 36 -4.28 -9.23 -4.08
CA PHE A 36 -5.23 -8.14 -4.27
C PHE A 36 -5.10 -7.05 -3.19
N ALA A 37 -4.95 -7.44 -1.93
CA ALA A 37 -4.70 -6.49 -0.84
C ALA A 37 -3.38 -5.71 -1.05
N ALA A 38 -2.31 -6.39 -1.48
CA ALA A 38 -1.05 -5.73 -1.80
C ALA A 38 -1.21 -4.70 -2.93
N LEU A 39 -1.95 -5.02 -3.99
CA LEU A 39 -2.21 -4.08 -5.09
C LEU A 39 -2.97 -2.82 -4.64
N ILE A 40 -3.89 -2.96 -3.69
CA ILE A 40 -4.60 -1.81 -3.10
C ILE A 40 -3.61 -0.92 -2.35
N LEU A 41 -2.73 -1.50 -1.52
CA LEU A 41 -1.73 -0.76 -0.76
C LEU A 41 -0.69 -0.09 -1.69
N GLU A 42 -0.19 -0.80 -2.70
CA GLU A 42 0.71 -0.26 -3.73
C GLU A 42 0.06 0.88 -4.54
N LYS A 43 -1.25 0.79 -4.78
CA LYS A 43 -2.01 1.88 -5.43
C LYS A 43 -2.11 3.08 -4.50
N TRP A 44 -2.45 2.85 -3.24
CA TRP A 44 -2.64 3.91 -2.25
C TRP A 44 -1.34 4.68 -1.98
N ASP A 45 -0.21 3.97 -1.90
CA ASP A 45 1.13 4.57 -1.80
C ASP A 45 1.44 5.47 -3.00
N ARG A 46 1.23 4.96 -4.22
CA ARG A 46 1.45 5.74 -5.47
C ARG A 46 0.57 6.98 -5.59
N GLU A 47 -0.64 6.95 -5.06
CA GLU A 47 -1.59 8.07 -5.11
C GLU A 47 -1.33 9.13 -4.03
N GLY A 48 -0.35 8.92 -3.13
CA GLY A 48 -0.12 9.79 -1.99
C GLY A 48 -1.16 9.53 -0.90
N ALA A 49 -0.96 8.45 -0.16
CA ALA A 49 -1.91 7.98 0.83
C ALA A 49 -2.25 9.08 1.86
N LYS A 50 -3.55 9.39 1.98
CA LYS A 50 -4.04 10.34 2.98
C LYS A 50 -3.76 9.80 4.37
N PRO A 51 -3.44 10.69 5.33
CA PRO A 51 -3.24 10.26 6.70
C PRO A 51 -4.48 9.58 7.28
N VAL A 52 -4.28 8.50 8.02
CA VAL A 52 -5.37 7.68 8.57
C VAL A 52 -5.81 8.13 9.97
N SER A 53 -5.04 9.00 10.62
CA SER A 53 -5.33 9.52 11.96
C SER A 53 -4.71 10.90 12.18
N PRO A 54 -5.13 11.68 13.20
CA PRO A 54 -4.47 12.94 13.54
C PRO A 54 -2.97 12.80 13.85
N ALA A 55 -2.56 11.69 14.48
CA ALA A 55 -1.16 11.41 14.75
C ALA A 55 -0.38 11.16 13.45
N ASP A 56 -0.97 10.41 12.52
CA ASP A 56 -0.40 10.18 11.19
C ASP A 56 -0.28 11.50 10.41
N SER A 57 -1.29 12.36 10.49
CA SER A 57 -1.24 13.70 9.90
C SER A 57 -0.09 14.54 10.45
N ALA A 58 0.16 14.48 11.75
CA ALA A 58 1.28 15.20 12.37
C ALA A 58 2.63 14.68 11.87
N ILE A 59 2.79 13.35 11.74
CA ILE A 59 4.00 12.71 11.20
C ILE A 59 4.24 13.14 9.76
N VAL A 60 3.19 13.15 8.93
CA VAL A 60 3.26 13.59 7.53
C VAL A 60 3.61 15.08 7.44
N ALA A 61 3.02 15.93 8.28
CA ALA A 61 3.24 17.38 8.28
C ALA A 61 4.67 17.79 8.69
N ILE A 62 5.32 17.00 9.55
CA ILE A 62 6.72 17.22 9.98
C ILE A 62 7.73 16.73 8.90
N GLY A 63 7.24 16.18 7.78
CA GLY A 63 8.07 15.61 6.72
C GLY A 63 8.59 14.21 7.07
N GLY A 64 8.01 13.56 8.08
CA GLY A 64 8.49 12.30 8.64
C GLY A 64 8.27 11.11 7.73
N PHE A 65 7.23 11.09 6.89
CA PHE A 65 6.96 9.95 6.00
C PHE A 65 6.02 10.36 4.87
N TYR A 66 6.59 10.72 3.71
CA TYR A 66 6.11 10.52 2.33
C TYR A 66 7.16 11.18 1.44
N PRO A 67 8.24 10.48 1.02
CA PRO A 67 9.00 10.97 -0.11
C PRO A 67 8.04 10.94 -1.30
N SER A 68 7.49 12.11 -1.65
CA SER A 68 6.79 12.30 -2.91
C SER A 68 7.70 11.73 -3.98
N ASN A 69 7.26 10.65 -4.63
CA ASN A 69 8.04 9.92 -5.63
C ASN A 69 8.12 10.70 -6.96
N GLN A 70 8.28 12.02 -6.88
CA GLN A 70 8.79 12.83 -7.97
C GLN A 70 10.31 12.83 -7.85
N LYS A 71 10.94 11.78 -8.37
CA LYS A 71 12.31 11.96 -8.85
C LYS A 71 12.24 13.09 -9.89
N PRO A 72 12.94 14.22 -9.73
CA PRO A 72 13.11 15.13 -10.85
C PRO A 72 13.76 14.34 -11.96
N GLN A 73 13.12 14.26 -13.12
CA GLN A 73 13.80 13.77 -14.31
C GLN A 73 14.97 14.72 -14.56
N LYS A 74 16.16 14.32 -14.12
CA LYS A 74 17.41 14.80 -14.70
C LYS A 74 17.42 14.32 -16.15
N LYS A 75 16.96 15.16 -17.06
CA LYS A 75 17.53 15.16 -18.41
C LYS A 75 18.58 16.27 -18.47
N THR A 76 19.78 15.79 -18.24
CA THR A 76 21.08 16.28 -18.67
C THR A 76 21.08 16.97 -20.04
N LYS A 77 21.74 18.14 -20.06
CA LYS A 77 22.36 18.90 -21.17
C LYS A 77 21.48 19.33 -22.33
#